data_AF-A0A7W1RZB6-F1
#
_entry.id   AF-A0A7W1RZB6-F1
#
_cell.length_a   1.000
_cell.length_b   1.000
_cell.length_c   1.000
_cell.angle_alpha   90.00
_cell.angle_beta   90.00
_cell.angle_gamma   90.00
#
_symmetry.space_group_name_H-M   'P 1'
#
loop_
_entity.id
_entity.type
_entity.pdbx_description
1 polymer ?
#
loop_
_entity_poly.entity_id
_entity_poly.type
_entity_poly.pdbx_seq_one_letter_code
_entity_poly.pdbx_strand_id
1 'polypeptide(L)' 'MRIAYDMFGIPDRLDCLYAGTMVVTTGGLVSGTGALIWTYAAVPGEPTWCLVVMSAPRSGTAWTYTIHCPAS' A
#
# COMPACT_ATOMS: atom_id res chain seq x y z
N MET A 1 10.06 1.56 -4.89
CA MET A 1 8.61 1.82 -4.92
C MET A 1 8.23 2.63 -3.70
N ARG A 2 7.20 3.47 -3.81
CA ARG A 2 6.64 4.18 -2.65
C ARG A 2 5.12 4.29 -2.79
N ILE A 3 4.41 4.09 -1.69
CA ILE A 3 3.00 4.48 -1.54
C ILE A 3 2.95 5.57 -0.49
N ALA A 4 2.56 6.79 -0.88
CA ALA A 4 2.19 7.83 0.07
C ALA A 4 0.68 7.71 0.35
N TYR A 5 0.27 7.86 1.60
CA TYR A 5 -1.13 7.75 1.99
C TYR A 5 -1.55 8.84 2.99
N ASP A 6 -2.86 9.08 3.05
CA ASP A 6 -3.55 9.74 4.15
C ASP A 6 -4.79 8.92 4.50
N MET A 7 -4.83 8.36 5.72
CA MET A 7 -5.98 7.61 6.26
C MET A 7 -6.95 8.50 7.05
N PHE A 8 -6.77 9.83 6.98
CA PHE A 8 -7.57 10.82 7.70
C PHE A 8 -7.76 10.44 9.19
N GLY A 9 -8.96 10.66 9.74
CA GLY A 9 -9.25 10.50 11.17
C GLY A 9 -9.72 9.12 11.62
N ILE A 10 -10.18 8.24 10.71
CA ILE A 10 -10.65 6.89 11.06
C ILE A 10 -9.60 5.89 10.57
N PRO A 11 -8.98 5.10 11.48
CA PRO A 11 -7.79 4.34 11.14
C PRO A 11 -8.11 3.12 10.27
N ASP A 12 -7.33 2.97 9.20
CA ASP A 12 -7.42 1.89 8.21
C ASP A 12 -6.05 1.21 8.03
N ARG A 13 -6.01 0.07 7.32
CA ARG A 13 -4.77 -0.65 7.04
C ARG A 13 -4.54 -0.80 5.54
N LEU A 14 -3.33 -0.51 5.09
CA LEU A 14 -2.88 -0.69 3.71
C LEU A 14 -1.77 -1.73 3.65
N ASP A 15 -2.01 -2.78 2.87
CA ASP A 15 -1.03 -3.82 2.53
C ASP A 15 -0.73 -3.80 1.04
N CYS A 16 0.51 -4.07 0.67
CA CYS A 16 0.93 -4.22 -0.71
C CYS A 16 1.55 -5.60 -0.91
N LEU A 17 1.09 -6.32 -1.93
CA LEU A 17 1.57 -7.66 -2.28
C LEU A 17 2.15 -7.66 -3.70
N TYR A 18 3.23 -8.41 -3.89
CA TYR A 18 3.83 -8.72 -5.18
C TYR A 18 3.91 -10.23 -5.33
N ALA A 19 3.41 -10.79 -6.44
CA ALA A 19 3.35 -12.24 -6.66
C ALA A 19 2.74 -13.02 -5.47
N GLY A 20 1.70 -12.45 -4.84
CA GLY A 20 1.04 -13.02 -3.66
C GLY A 20 1.82 -12.88 -2.33
N THR A 21 3.03 -12.31 -2.35
CA THR A 21 3.85 -12.10 -1.16
C THR A 21 3.73 -10.66 -0.67
N MET A 22 3.54 -10.46 0.64
CA MET A 22 3.49 -9.12 1.25
C MET A 22 4.87 -8.45 1.16
N VAL A 23 4.95 -7.34 0.42
CA VAL A 23 6.20 -6.56 0.24
C VAL A 23 6.27 -5.36 1.15
N VAL A 24 5.12 -4.80 1.55
CA VAL A 24 5.05 -3.74 2.56
C VAL A 24 3.65 -3.68 3.19
N THR A 25 3.58 -3.20 4.43
CA THR A 25 2.33 -3.05 5.21
C THR A 25 2.45 -1.88 6.18
N THR A 26 1.32 -1.28 6.56
CA THR A 26 1.23 -0.39 7.72
C THR A 26 1.40 -1.12 9.05
N GLY A 27 1.38 -2.46 9.07
CA GLY A 27 1.55 -3.30 10.26
C GLY A 27 0.32 -3.33 11.19
N GLY A 28 -0.73 -2.58 10.85
CA GLY A 28 -1.93 -2.39 11.67
C GLY A 28 -2.78 -1.24 11.14
N LEU A 29 -3.83 -0.88 11.89
CA LEU A 29 -4.66 0.28 11.57
C LEU A 29 -3.90 1.57 11.90
N VAL A 30 -3.82 2.50 10.96
CA VAL A 30 -3.13 3.79 11.10
C VAL A 30 -4.04 4.94 10.65
N SER A 31 -3.83 6.12 11.23
CA SER A 31 -4.52 7.37 10.88
C SER A 31 -3.51 8.40 10.36
N GLY A 32 -4.02 9.40 9.64
CA GLY A 32 -3.23 10.50 9.12
C GLY A 32 -2.30 10.10 7.98
N THR A 33 -1.29 10.94 7.75
CA THR A 33 -0.38 10.81 6.61
C THR A 33 0.79 9.88 6.92
N GLY A 34 1.25 9.17 5.88
CA GLY A 34 2.44 8.34 5.97
C GLY A 34 2.94 7.87 4.61
N ALA A 35 4.01 7.07 4.63
CA ALA A 35 4.56 6.47 3.44
C ALA A 35 5.09 5.06 3.70
N LEU A 36 4.85 4.17 2.75
CA LEU A 36 5.42 2.83 2.68
C LEU A 36 6.45 2.80 1.55
N ILE A 37 7.63 2.25 1.80
CA ILE A 37 8.74 2.19 0.83
C ILE A 37 9.26 0.76 0.80
N TRP A 38 9.43 0.22 -0.41
CA TRP A 38 10.05 -1.09 -0.62
C TRP A 38 10.81 -1.13 -1.95
N THR A 39 11.70 -2.11 -2.06
CA THR A 39 12.40 -2.42 -3.31
C THR A 39 11.53 -3.32 -4.17
N TYR A 40 11.26 -2.89 -5.40
CA TYR A 40 10.62 -3.74 -6.42
C TYR A 40 11.68 -4.32 -7.32
N ALA A 41 11.73 -5.65 -7.38
CA ALA A 41 12.58 -6.40 -8.28
C ALA A 41 11.67 -7.06 -9.31
N ALA A 42 11.73 -6.58 -10.56
CA ALA A 42 11.03 -7.24 -11.65
C ALA A 42 11.68 -8.61 -11.90
N VAL A 43 10.89 -9.67 -11.86
CA VAL A 43 11.35 -11.03 -12.15
C VAL A 43 10.72 -11.49 -13.46
N PRO A 44 11.50 -12.02 -14.43
CA PRO A 44 10.93 -12.56 -15.66
C PRO A 44 9.90 -13.67 -15.37
N GLY A 45 8.71 -13.53 -15.95
CA GLY A 45 7.61 -14.47 -15.74
C GLY A 45 6.69 -14.15 -14.56
N GLU A 46 7.06 -13.20 -13.70
CA GLU A 46 6.20 -12.69 -12.62
C GLU A 46 5.34 -11.51 -13.08
N PRO A 47 4.26 -11.16 -12.35
CA PRO A 47 3.46 -9.99 -12.63
C PRO A 47 4.28 -8.70 -12.72
N THR A 48 3.78 -7.73 -13.49
CA THR A 48 4.33 -6.37 -13.56
C THR A 48 3.56 -5.38 -12.69
N TRP A 49 2.70 -5.88 -11.80
CA TRP A 49 1.82 -5.10 -10.94
C TRP A 49 1.89 -5.59 -9.48
N CYS A 50 1.49 -4.72 -8.56
CA CYS A 50 1.32 -5.06 -7.14
C CYS A 50 -0.16 -4.95 -6.76
N LEU A 51 -0.62 -5.83 -5.87
CA LEU A 51 -1.95 -5.73 -5.29
C LEU A 51 -1.90 -4.80 -4.07
N VAL A 52 -2.64 -3.69 -4.10
CA VAL A 52 -2.87 -2.86 -2.92
C VAL A 52 -4.20 -3.26 -2.30
N VAL A 53 -4.16 -3.70 -1.05
CA VAL A 53 -5.33 -4.09 -0.27
C VAL A 53 -5.56 -3.05 0.83
N MET A 54 -6.76 -2.49 0.86
CA MET A 54 -7.19 -1.61 1.95
C MET A 54 -8.20 -2.34 2.84
N SER A 55 -7.94 -2.36 4.15
CA SER A 55 -8.86 -2.89 5.16
C SER A 55 -9.42 -1.75 5.99
N ALA A 56 -10.72 -1.51 5.85
CA ALA A 56 -11.46 -0.44 6.53
C ALA A 56 -12.58 -1.02 7.41
N PRO A 57 -12.28 -1.41 8.67
CA PRO A 57 -13.23 -2.15 9.51
C PRO A 57 -14.31 -1.25 10.15
N ARG A 58 -14.18 0.07 10.03
CA ARG A 58 -15.10 1.05 10.63
C ARG A 58 -15.90 1.72 9.53
N SER A 59 -17.14 2.10 9.81
CA SER A 59 -17.95 2.88 8.88
C SER A 59 -17.48 4.34 8.82
N GLY A 60 -17.73 5.01 7.69
CA GLY A 60 -17.38 6.42 7.49
C GLY A 60 -15.90 6.69 7.23
N THR A 61 -15.09 5.64 7.05
CA THR A 61 -13.67 5.75 6.69
C THR A 61 -13.49 6.41 5.34
N ALA A 62 -12.40 7.14 5.20
CA ALA A 62 -11.94 7.69 3.94
C ALA A 62 -10.42 7.62 3.92
N TRP A 63 -9.85 7.51 2.74
CA TRP A 63 -8.40 7.49 2.56
C TRP A 63 -8.05 7.95 1.16
N THR A 64 -6.82 8.43 1.00
CA THR A 64 -6.20 8.66 -0.30
C THR A 64 -4.83 8.01 -0.31
N TYR A 65 -4.40 7.52 -1.47
CA TYR A 65 -3.03 7.07 -1.66
C TYR A 65 -2.51 7.43 -3.04
N THR A 66 -1.20 7.56 -3.17
CA THR A 66 -0.50 7.77 -4.44
C THR A 66 0.65 6.77 -4.55
N ILE A 67 0.69 6.05 -5.67
CA ILE A 67 1.73 5.07 -5.97
C ILE A 67 2.80 5.75 -6.83
N HIS A 68 4.06 5.62 -6.41
CA HIS A 68 5.23 6.02 -7.18
C HIS A 68 5.99 4.77 -7.63
N CYS A 69 5.90 4.49 -8.93
CA CYS A 69 6.68 3.45 -9.60
C CYS A 69 7.95 4.05 -10.22
N PRO A 70 9.10 3.34 -10.18
CA PRO A 70 10.24 3.71 -11.01
C PRO A 70 9.81 3.75 -12.47
N ALA A 71 10.32 4.73 -13.23
CA ALA A 71 10.27 4.66 -14.67
C ALA A 71 11.06 3.42 -15.11
N SER A 72 10.46 2.64 -16.02
CA SER A 72 11.07 1.48 -16.67
C SER A 72 12.39 1.82 -17.35
#